data_AF-A0A965VH43-F1
#
_entry.id   AF-A0A965VH43-F1
#
_cell.length_a   1.000
_cell.length_b   1.000
_cell.length_c   1.000
_cell.angle_alpha   90.00
_cell.angle_beta   90.00
_cell.angle_gamma   90.00
#
_symmetry.space_group_name_H-M   'P 1'
#
loop_
_entity.id
_entity.type
_entity.pdbx_description
1 polymer ?
#
loop_
_entity_poly.entity_id
_entity_poly.type
_entity_poly.pdbx_seq_one_letter_code
_entity_poly.pdbx_strand_id
1 'polypeptide(L)' 'MAASSGIVISAAEEHLTGPGHPECPQRVGAITERLKNDGLLARLVTIAARPATDEEILRCHTPEYLGTAKANVAAGLS' A
#
# COMPACT_ATOMS: atom_id res chain seq x y z
N MET A 1 -28.41 7.23 -4.51
CA MET A 1 -27.87 6.16 -3.63
C MET A 1 -26.48 6.56 -3.18
N ALA A 2 -26.19 6.46 -1.89
CA ALA A 2 -24.82 6.66 -1.41
C ALA A 2 -23.91 5.55 -1.94
N ALA A 3 -22.68 5.88 -2.33
CA ALA A 3 -21.68 4.87 -2.67
C ALA A 3 -21.44 3.97 -1.44
N SER A 4 -21.67 2.66 -1.59
CA SER A 4 -21.51 1.68 -0.50
C SER A 4 -20.11 1.06 -0.44
N SER A 5 -19.26 1.37 -1.42
CA SER A 5 -17.93 0.78 -1.56
C SER A 5 -16.86 1.87 -1.38
N GLY A 6 -15.92 1.60 -0.46
CA GLY A 6 -14.74 2.44 -0.24
C GLY A 6 -13.53 1.94 -1.03
N ILE A 7 -12.60 2.85 -1.34
CA ILE A 7 -11.30 2.53 -1.91
C ILE A 7 -10.19 3.23 -1.12
N VAL A 8 -9.12 2.48 -0.84
CA VAL A 8 -7.88 3.00 -0.24
C VAL A 8 -6.79 2.84 -1.28
N ILE A 9 -6.13 3.95 -1.65
CA ILE A 9 -4.96 3.96 -2.52
C ILE A 9 -3.84 4.60 -1.72
N SER A 10 -2.75 3.87 -1.49
CA SER A 10 -1.54 4.38 -0.83
C SER A 10 -0.42 4.55 -1.85
N ALA A 11 0.46 5.53 -1.62
CA ALA A 11 1.66 5.68 -2.43
C ALA A 11 2.58 4.47 -2.22
N ALA A 12 2.76 3.67 -3.27
CA ALA A 12 3.72 2.57 -3.31
C ALA A 12 4.89 2.87 -4.27
N GLU A 13 4.84 4.02 -4.96
CA GLU A 13 5.72 4.42 -6.06
C GLU A 13 7.19 4.51 -5.64
N GLU A 14 7.45 4.72 -4.35
CA GLU A 14 8.79 4.79 -3.77
C GLU A 14 9.36 3.41 -3.39
N HIS A 15 8.57 2.33 -3.46
CA HIS A 15 9.03 0.98 -3.09
C HIS A 15 9.84 0.34 -4.22
N LEU A 16 11.16 0.51 -4.21
CA LEU A 16 12.04 -0.03 -5.25
C LEU A 16 12.46 -1.47 -4.93
N THR A 17 11.92 -2.44 -5.67
CA THR A 17 12.21 -3.88 -5.51
C THR A 17 13.42 -4.39 -6.30
N GLY A 18 14.07 -3.50 -7.07
CA GLY A 18 15.25 -3.80 -7.88
C GLY A 18 14.93 -4.27 -9.31
N PRO A 19 15.93 -4.28 -10.22
CA PRO A 19 15.73 -4.60 -11.63
C PRO A 19 15.23 -6.03 -11.86
N GLY A 20 14.21 -6.19 -12.70
CA GLY A 20 13.70 -7.51 -13.10
C GLY A 20 12.80 -8.19 -12.07
N HIS A 21 12.51 -7.54 -10.95
CA HIS A 21 11.59 -8.08 -9.95
C HIS A 21 10.13 -8.03 -10.44
N PRO A 22 9.32 -9.10 -10.25
CA PRO A 22 7.93 -9.14 -10.74
C PRO A 22 6.97 -8.27 -9.92
N GLU A 23 7.28 -7.99 -8.66
CA GLU A 23 6.62 -6.93 -7.90
C GLU A 23 7.18 -5.58 -8.39
N CYS A 24 6.29 -4.72 -8.87
CA CYS A 24 6.65 -3.38 -9.33
C CYS A 24 5.59 -2.36 -8.89
N PRO A 25 5.99 -1.21 -8.32
CA PRO A 25 5.08 -0.17 -7.83
C PRO A 25 4.06 0.35 -8.84
N GLN A 26 4.44 0.32 -10.12
CA GLN A 26 3.62 0.81 -11.23
C GLN A 26 2.30 0.06 -11.33
N ARG A 27 2.17 -1.13 -10.73
CA ARG A 27 0.91 -1.88 -10.67
C ARG A 27 -0.21 -1.08 -10.01
N VAL A 28 0.07 -0.35 -8.94
CA VAL A 28 -0.94 0.49 -8.25
C VAL A 28 -1.41 1.62 -9.16
N GLY A 29 -0.48 2.30 -9.84
CA GLY A 29 -0.79 3.35 -10.80
C GLY A 29 -1.62 2.83 -11.98
N ALA A 30 -1.24 1.69 -12.56
CA ALA A 30 -1.95 1.09 -13.69
C ALA A 30 -3.40 0.70 -13.33
N ILE A 31 -3.63 0.14 -12.14
CA ILE A 31 -4.98 -0.19 -11.64
C ILE A 31 -5.78 1.09 -11.42
N THR A 32 -5.19 2.11 -10.79
CA THR A 32 -5.85 3.38 -10.50
C THR A 32 -6.29 4.10 -11.78
N GLU A 33 -5.40 4.19 -12.77
CA GLU A 33 -5.73 4.78 -14.08
C GLU A 33 -6.80 3.98 -14.82
N ARG A 34 -6.78 2.65 -14.73
CA ARG A 34 -7.85 1.83 -15.33
C ARG A 34 -9.21 2.09 -14.67
N LEU A 35 -9.27 2.13 -13.34
CA LEU A 35 -10.51 2.44 -12.59
C LEU A 35 -11.05 3.84 -12.92
N LYS A 36 -10.16 4.80 -13.13
CA LYS A 36 -10.50 6.16 -13.54
C LYS A 36 -11.06 6.18 -14.97
N ASN A 37 -10.39 5.53 -15.92
CA ASN A 37 -10.82 5.47 -17.33
C ASN A 37 -12.16 4.77 -17.51
N ASP A 38 -12.46 3.76 -16.68
CA ASP A 38 -13.74 3.04 -16.69
C ASP A 38 -14.86 3.82 -15.93
N GLY A 39 -14.55 5.00 -15.38
CA GLY A 39 -15.49 5.82 -14.58
C GLY A 39 -15.87 5.21 -13.22
N LEU A 40 -15.21 4.13 -12.82
CA LEU A 40 -15.48 3.41 -11.58
C LEU A 40 -14.96 4.16 -10.37
N LEU A 41 -13.80 4.82 -10.49
CA LEU A 41 -13.20 5.56 -9.38
C LEU A 41 -14.13 6.66 -8.84
N ALA A 42 -14.88 7.33 -9.73
CA ALA A 42 -15.85 8.37 -9.36
C ALA A 42 -17.07 7.83 -8.59
N ARG A 43 -17.28 6.51 -8.57
CA ARG A 43 -18.39 5.84 -7.88
C ARG A 43 -17.99 5.33 -6.48
N LEU A 44 -16.72 5.42 -6.11
CA LEU A 44 -16.18 4.90 -4.86
C LEU A 44 -15.98 6.03 -3.84
N VAL A 45 -16.09 5.68 -2.56
CA VAL A 45 -15.71 6.58 -1.46
C VAL A 45 -14.20 6.47 -1.24
N THR A 46 -13.45 7.53 -1.53
CA THR A 46 -12.01 7.54 -1.24
C THR A 46 -11.78 7.62 0.26
N ILE A 47 -11.02 6.66 0.79
CA ILE A 47 -10.61 6.59 2.18
C ILE A 47 -9.10 6.85 2.23
N ALA A 48 -8.70 7.80 3.07
CA ALA A 48 -7.29 8.13 3.25
C ALA A 48 -6.52 6.95 3.84
N ALA A 49 -5.43 6.56 3.18
CA ALA A 49 -4.46 5.63 3.74
C ALA A 49 -3.75 6.27 4.94
N ARG A 50 -3.37 5.45 5.91
CA ARG A 50 -2.52 5.86 7.04
C ARG A 50 -1.49 4.75 7.32
N PRO A 51 -0.33 5.08 7.91
CA PRO A 51 0.55 4.07 8.46
C PRO A 51 -0.18 3.21 9.50
N ALA A 52 0.13 1.91 9.50
CA ALA A 52 -0.25 1.02 10.59
C ALA A 52 0.60 1.35 11.83
N THR A 53 0.00 1.32 13.02
CA THR A 53 0.76 1.50 14.26
C THR A 53 1.47 0.21 14.67
N ASP A 54 2.50 0.32 15.49
CA ASP A 54 3.19 -0.86 16.04
C ASP A 54 2.20 -1.78 16.77
N GLU A 55 1.29 -1.22 17.57
CA GLU A 55 0.28 -2.01 18.29
C GLU A 55 -0.64 -2.78 17.34
N GLU A 56 -0.93 -2.23 16.16
CA GLU A 56 -1.75 -2.89 15.14
C GLU A 56 -0.99 -4.03 14.46
N ILE A 57 0.29 -3.81 14.14
CA ILE A 57 1.17 -4.82 13.54
C ILE A 57 1.41 -5.98 14.51
N LEU A 58 1.62 -5.67 15.80
CA LEU A 58 1.88 -6.65 16.86
C LEU A 58 0.67 -7.55 17.18
N ARG A 59 -0.52 -7.27 16.63
CA ARG A 59 -1.66 -8.21 16.73
C ARG A 59 -1.43 -9.49 15.90
N CYS A 60 -0.57 -9.43 14.90
CA CYS A 60 -0.28 -10.54 13.98
C CYS A 60 1.18 -10.98 13.99
N HIS A 61 2.11 -10.10 14.38
CA HIS A 61 3.55 -10.32 14.31
C HIS A 61 4.22 -10.20 15.68
N THR A 62 5.36 -10.86 15.86
CA THR A 62 6.12 -10.76 17.11
C THR A 62 6.92 -9.45 17.18
N PRO A 63 7.25 -8.96 18.39
CA PRO A 63 8.11 -7.79 18.56
C PRO A 63 9.47 -7.92 17.87
N GLU A 64 10.06 -9.11 17.88
CA GLU A 64 11.36 -9.38 17.27
C GLU A 64 11.32 -9.20 15.76
N TYR A 65 10.28 -9.73 15.09
CA TYR A 65 10.13 -9.60 13.64
C TYR A 65 9.89 -8.14 13.23
N LEU A 66 9.06 -7.40 13.96
CA LEU A 66 8.87 -5.97 13.74
C LEU A 66 10.19 -5.20 13.90
N GLY A 67 11.01 -5.56 14.89
CA GLY A 67 12.34 -5.01 15.09
C GLY A 67 13.26 -5.25 13.87
N THR A 68 13.30 -6.49 13.36
CA THR A 68 14.07 -6.82 12.15
C THR A 68 13.60 -6.02 10.93
N ALA A 69 12.29 -5.93 10.70
CA ALA A 69 11.74 -5.19 9.56
C ALA A 69 12.14 -3.71 9.61
N LYS A 70 12.02 -3.06 10.78
CA LYS A 70 12.44 -1.67 10.98
C LYS A 70 13.94 -1.46 10.76
N ALA A 71 14.76 -2.38 11.25
CA ALA A 71 16.21 -2.32 11.06
C ALA A 71 16.61 -2.44 9.58
N ASN A 72 15.94 -3.33 8.83
CA ASN A 72 16.18 -3.50 7.40
C ASN A 72 15.82 -2.23 6.61
N VAL A 73 14.67 -1.61 6.90
CA VAL A 73 14.27 -0.35 6.26
C VAL A 73 15.28 0.76 6.58
N ALA A 74 15.69 0.90 7.84
CA ALA A 74 16.71 1.88 8.24
C ALA A 74 18.07 1.65 7.54
N ALA A 75 18.39 0.41 7.20
CA ALA A 75 19.60 0.03 6.47
C ALA A 75 19.43 0.07 4.94
N GLY A 76 18.24 0.38 4.40
CA GLY A 76 17.96 0.37 2.96
C GLY A 76 17.93 -1.02 2.34
N LEU A 77 17.66 -2.05 3.14
CA LEU A 77 17.56 -3.45 2.73
C LEU A 77 16.11 -3.88 2.42
N SER A 78 15.14 -2.96 2.58
CA SER A 78 13.71 -3.17 2.36
C SER A 78 13.02 -1.88 1.94
#